data_AF-A0A845CZJ8-F1
#
_entry.id   AF-A0A845CZJ8-F1
#
_cell.length_a   1.000
_cell.length_b   1.000
_cell.length_c   1.000
_cell.angle_alpha   90.00
_cell.angle_beta   90.00
_cell.angle_gamma   90.00
#
_symmetry.space_group_name_H-M   'P 1'
#
loop_
_entity.id
_entity.type
_entity.pdbx_description
1 polymer ?
#
loop_
_entity_poly.entity_id
_entity_poly.type
_entity_poly.pdbx_seq_one_letter_code
_entity_poly.pdbx_strand_id
1 'polypeptide(L)'
;MASIVAFFVTLTTDSLNAQESPPSYDPQQIPVPQRPPVAGLATESYRQNCAPCHGASGDGDGPAGAAADPTVFSDPAESWERTPAELFFVTKFGRIENLMPPWRNSLSDEQIWQAVYYAWNLHTDEKQVAEGAALYAQSCQACHGEGGRGDGPDAGTGLPDFSAQDRMVFISQAELARRWGESHPEFGANWSTDERRAVLEFIRGFTYRPIWNPLEVSGPGAISGRLMQGTEDGPALEQSEVALNVFQQANLLTTQVASVEADGSFEFENLPVDEGYYFLVETEHSNVRYTSPILAFSGPDFTEDRTGPESIETTLHVFETTTDASGLHVTRANWIIEHEPGSLLIGQLYTFGNRSGRTFVSSSSDLFDVPVTLAIPLPDNAQEVEMQDGSVGEAYRLRQQVLYDTRPVLPGPGSRQIFVRYRLPFAEESAQISFFVPYETELLNLLVADLPELDIDLTVEGVPREPAGQETIQGILFRSWSGPVSSGRPVNLALRGLIAAGGTDPRPDRDPQPSRELPVSTPPLDVRIPFAFGGVVTAVLLASFLLFVLRERTRTPQSAEQLTIRREELLDSIARLDDLHALGELDERAWREKRAAQKRELIDVALAESKSRADT
;
A
#
# COMPACT_ATOMS: atom_id res chain seq x y z
N MET A 1 46.07 -35.55 -0.72
CA MET A 1 46.76 -34.37 -0.15
C MET A 1 46.01 -33.16 -0.70
N ALA A 2 45.34 -32.30 0.08
CA ALA A 2 45.89 -31.36 1.09
C ALA A 2 46.85 -30.35 0.42
N SER A 3 46.77 -29.01 0.56
CA SER A 3 45.91 -28.07 1.34
C SER A 3 46.19 -26.60 0.85
N ILE A 4 45.42 -25.51 1.09
CA ILE A 4 44.15 -25.22 1.81
C ILE A 4 43.51 -23.87 1.34
N VAL A 5 42.22 -23.66 1.65
CA VAL A 5 41.36 -22.43 1.73
C VAL A 5 41.94 -21.03 1.40
N ALA A 6 41.28 -20.31 0.48
CA ALA A 6 40.86 -18.88 0.51
C ALA A 6 40.08 -18.55 -0.80
N PHE A 7 39.03 -17.74 -0.86
CA PHE A 7 38.31 -16.90 0.12
C PHE A 7 36.80 -16.94 -0.21
N PHE A 8 35.90 -17.06 0.77
CA PHE A 8 34.45 -17.23 0.55
C PHE A 8 33.65 -16.41 1.58
N VAL A 9 33.65 -15.08 1.40
CA VAL A 9 32.91 -14.08 2.20
C VAL A 9 32.48 -12.96 1.24
N THR A 10 31.41 -12.22 1.58
CA THR A 10 30.71 -11.16 0.80
C THR A 10 29.68 -11.64 -0.24
N LEU A 11 28.72 -12.46 0.22
CA LEU A 11 27.34 -12.48 -0.30
C LEU A 11 26.37 -12.38 0.89
N THR A 12 26.42 -11.23 1.55
CA THR A 12 25.56 -10.82 2.67
C THR A 12 25.30 -9.32 2.53
N THR A 13 24.12 -8.86 2.96
CA THR A 13 23.58 -7.47 2.98
C THR A 13 23.02 -6.86 1.69
N ASP A 14 23.66 -6.94 0.53
CA ASP A 14 23.25 -6.11 -0.64
C ASP A 14 21.82 -6.38 -1.15
N SER A 15 21.36 -7.63 -1.13
CA SER A 15 20.05 -8.02 -1.69
C SER A 15 18.83 -7.70 -0.81
N LEU A 16 19.02 -7.09 0.37
CA LEU A 16 17.92 -6.76 1.31
C LEU A 16 17.74 -5.25 1.55
N ASN A 17 18.67 -4.41 1.09
CA ASN A 17 18.63 -2.94 1.24
C ASN A 17 18.61 -2.20 -0.10
N ALA A 18 18.46 -2.90 -1.23
CA ALA A 18 18.33 -2.31 -2.56
C ALA A 18 16.94 -1.69 -2.80
N GLN A 19 16.51 -0.81 -1.88
CA GLN A 19 15.32 0.00 -2.07
C GLN A 19 15.57 1.00 -3.20
N GLU A 20 14.94 0.73 -4.34
CA GLU A 20 15.16 1.45 -5.60
C GLU A 20 14.99 2.96 -5.40
N SER A 21 16.00 3.74 -5.81
CA SER A 21 16.02 5.20 -5.60
C SER A 21 14.74 5.83 -6.19
N PRO A 22 14.11 6.80 -5.51
CA PRO A 22 12.85 7.37 -5.98
C PRO A 22 13.03 7.91 -7.40
N PRO A 23 12.07 7.66 -8.32
CA PRO A 23 12.15 8.16 -9.69
C PRO A 23 12.27 9.69 -9.72
N SER A 24 12.84 10.22 -10.80
CA SER A 24 12.75 11.65 -11.08
C SER A 24 11.29 12.07 -11.26
N TYR A 25 10.90 13.23 -10.73
CA TYR A 25 9.55 13.75 -10.87
C TYR A 25 9.08 13.77 -12.33
N ASP A 26 7.97 13.08 -12.58
CA ASP A 26 7.32 12.94 -13.88
C ASP A 26 5.81 13.17 -13.72
N PRO A 27 5.25 14.28 -14.23
CA PRO A 27 3.82 14.55 -14.20
C PRO A 27 2.94 13.44 -14.79
N GLN A 28 3.47 12.59 -15.69
CA GLN A 28 2.72 11.48 -16.29
C GLN A 28 2.49 10.31 -15.33
N GLN A 29 3.20 10.27 -14.19
CA GLN A 29 3.06 9.26 -13.15
C GLN A 29 2.06 9.68 -12.04
N ILE A 30 1.49 10.89 -12.15
CA ILE A 30 0.56 11.45 -11.17
C ILE A 30 -0.89 11.07 -11.54
N PRO A 31 -1.57 10.24 -10.74
CA PRO A 31 -2.96 9.88 -10.98
C PRO A 31 -3.87 11.06 -10.61
N VAL A 32 -4.62 11.59 -11.58
CA VAL A 32 -5.60 12.65 -11.32
C VAL A 32 -6.74 12.11 -10.43
N PRO A 33 -7.08 12.76 -9.31
CA PRO A 33 -8.19 12.32 -8.47
C PRO A 33 -9.51 12.38 -9.25
N GLN A 34 -10.29 11.29 -9.20
CA GLN A 34 -11.58 11.20 -9.93
C GLN A 34 -12.72 11.96 -9.23
N ARG A 35 -12.50 12.35 -7.97
CA ARG A 35 -13.39 13.15 -7.11
C ARG A 35 -12.52 14.06 -6.23
N PRO A 36 -13.01 15.20 -5.71
CA PRO A 36 -12.26 16.03 -4.78
C PRO A 36 -11.84 15.23 -3.54
N PRO A 37 -10.55 15.15 -3.18
CA PRO A 37 -10.10 14.46 -1.97
C PRO A 37 -10.68 15.12 -0.72
N VAL A 38 -10.93 14.33 0.33
CA VAL A 38 -11.49 14.81 1.60
C VAL A 38 -10.37 14.82 2.64
N ALA A 39 -9.83 16.00 2.94
CA ALA A 39 -8.64 16.16 3.79
C ALA A 39 -8.82 15.50 5.16
N GLY A 40 -9.96 15.70 5.82
CA GLY A 40 -10.24 15.16 7.16
C GLY A 40 -10.10 13.63 7.30
N LEU A 41 -10.21 12.87 6.21
CA LEU A 41 -10.04 11.41 6.23
C LEU A 41 -8.62 10.96 6.54
N ALA A 42 -7.63 11.79 6.24
CA ALA A 42 -6.24 11.49 6.52
C ALA A 42 -5.77 11.99 7.91
N THR A 43 -6.67 12.48 8.76
CA THR A 43 -6.33 12.92 10.13
C THR A 43 -5.57 11.82 10.90
N GLU A 44 -6.11 10.60 10.90
CA GLU A 44 -5.52 9.50 11.66
C GLU A 44 -4.29 8.89 10.97
N SER A 45 -4.29 8.78 9.64
CA SER A 45 -3.11 8.30 8.92
C SER A 45 -1.96 9.31 9.03
N TYR A 46 -2.22 10.62 9.03
CA TYR A 46 -1.23 11.65 9.32
C TYR A 46 -0.73 11.57 10.77
N ARG A 47 -1.62 11.43 11.77
CA ARG A 47 -1.26 11.26 13.20
C ARG A 47 -0.29 10.10 13.41
N GLN A 48 -0.54 8.96 12.76
CA GLN A 48 0.28 7.76 12.90
C GLN A 48 1.59 7.82 12.09
N ASN A 49 1.54 8.31 10.84
CA ASN A 49 2.59 8.06 9.85
C ASN A 49 3.43 9.30 9.48
N CYS A 50 2.85 10.51 9.57
CA CYS A 50 3.48 11.74 9.10
C CYS A 50 3.93 12.64 10.27
N ALA A 51 3.08 12.80 11.29
CA ALA A 51 3.33 13.60 12.48
C ALA A 51 4.61 13.21 13.27
N PRO A 52 5.08 11.94 13.30
CA PRO A 52 6.36 11.59 13.92
C PRO A 52 7.57 12.35 13.35
N CYS A 53 7.49 12.84 12.10
CA CYS A 53 8.48 13.74 11.50
C CYS A 53 7.94 15.17 11.37
N HIS A 54 6.80 15.35 10.71
CA HIS A 54 6.26 16.68 10.36
C HIS A 54 5.60 17.44 11.52
N GLY A 55 5.51 16.84 12.72
CA GLY A 55 4.77 17.43 13.84
C GLY A 55 3.25 17.24 13.71
N ALA A 56 2.52 17.29 14.82
CA ALA A 56 1.06 17.10 14.79
C ALA A 56 0.33 18.28 14.11
N SER A 57 0.87 19.48 14.23
CA SER A 57 0.36 20.71 13.60
C SER A 57 1.06 21.06 12.29
N GLY A 58 2.00 20.23 11.81
CA GLY A 58 2.82 20.54 10.63
C GLY A 58 4.08 21.38 10.88
N ASP A 59 4.44 21.63 12.13
CA ASP A 59 5.57 22.50 12.52
C ASP A 59 6.98 21.91 12.28
N GLY A 60 7.09 20.67 11.76
CA GLY A 60 8.36 19.95 11.58
C GLY A 60 8.98 19.46 12.88
N ASP A 61 8.27 19.58 14.01
CA ASP A 61 8.76 19.36 15.38
C ASP A 61 8.60 17.92 15.89
N GLY A 62 8.21 16.99 15.02
CA GLY A 62 8.01 15.58 15.37
C GLY A 62 9.27 14.93 15.97
N PRO A 63 9.16 13.90 16.82
CA PRO A 63 10.29 13.25 17.49
C PRO A 63 11.45 12.79 16.59
N ALA A 64 11.19 12.55 15.29
CA ALA A 64 12.20 12.23 14.28
C ALA A 64 12.50 13.38 13.29
N GLY A 65 11.72 14.47 13.30
CA GLY A 65 11.80 15.57 12.33
C GLY A 65 13.17 16.25 12.27
N ALA A 66 13.81 16.46 13.44
CA ALA A 66 15.12 17.09 13.53
C ALA A 66 16.28 16.32 12.83
N ALA A 67 16.06 15.08 12.39
CA ALA A 67 17.01 14.31 11.59
C ALA A 67 16.62 14.19 10.09
N ALA A 68 15.38 14.55 9.74
CA ALA A 68 14.81 14.39 8.39
C ALA A 68 14.71 15.71 7.60
N ASP A 69 14.76 16.86 8.29
CA ASP A 69 14.50 18.20 7.72
C ASP A 69 13.17 18.27 6.92
N PRO A 70 12.03 17.93 7.56
CA PRO A 70 10.73 17.79 6.90
C PRO A 70 10.10 19.15 6.54
N THR A 71 9.26 19.16 5.51
CA THR A 71 8.43 20.34 5.17
C THR A 71 7.61 20.81 6.37
N VAL A 72 7.78 22.08 6.73
CA VAL A 72 6.96 22.78 7.74
C VAL A 72 5.64 23.18 7.09
N PHE A 73 4.67 22.27 7.16
CA PHE A 73 3.33 22.44 6.57
C PHE A 73 2.44 23.47 7.30
N SER A 74 2.86 23.98 8.45
CA SER A 74 2.19 25.12 9.11
C SER A 74 2.59 26.48 8.51
N ASP A 75 3.71 26.59 7.79
CA ASP A 75 4.12 27.83 7.12
C ASP A 75 3.60 27.87 5.66
N PRO A 76 2.66 28.77 5.32
CA PRO A 76 2.17 28.89 3.94
C PRO A 76 3.24 29.30 2.93
N ALA A 77 4.41 29.81 3.37
CA ALA A 77 5.54 30.09 2.50
C ALA A 77 6.19 28.81 1.95
N GLU A 78 6.22 27.72 2.71
CA GLU A 78 6.74 26.43 2.26
C GLU A 78 5.79 25.80 1.22
N SER A 79 4.47 25.87 1.43
CA SER A 79 3.49 25.39 0.44
C SER A 79 3.39 26.26 -0.83
N TRP A 80 3.88 27.51 -0.80
CA TRP A 80 3.58 28.55 -1.79
C TRP A 80 3.99 28.22 -3.24
N GLU A 81 5.24 27.79 -3.43
CA GLU A 81 5.81 27.49 -4.75
C GLU A 81 5.52 26.04 -5.19
N ARG A 82 5.14 25.16 -4.27
CA ARG A 82 4.96 23.72 -4.50
C ARG A 82 3.57 23.42 -5.08
N THR A 83 3.49 22.44 -5.97
CA THR A 83 2.21 21.92 -6.50
C THR A 83 1.71 20.73 -5.67
N PRO A 84 0.39 20.53 -5.53
CA PRO A 84 -0.16 19.31 -4.95
C PRO A 84 0.35 18.01 -5.64
N ALA A 85 0.64 18.05 -6.94
CA ALA A 85 1.23 16.93 -7.69
C ALA A 85 2.66 16.58 -7.24
N GLU A 86 3.51 17.56 -6.93
CA GLU A 86 4.85 17.31 -6.38
C GLU A 86 4.77 16.76 -4.96
N LEU A 87 3.88 17.29 -4.12
CA LEU A 87 3.63 16.77 -2.76
C LEU A 87 3.10 15.32 -2.79
N PHE A 88 2.22 15.01 -3.76
CA PHE A 88 1.75 13.66 -4.03
C PHE A 88 2.89 12.74 -4.46
N PHE A 89 3.73 13.16 -5.41
CA PHE A 89 4.87 12.37 -5.87
C PHE A 89 5.82 12.04 -4.74
N VAL A 90 6.19 13.05 -3.95
CA VAL A 90 7.09 12.92 -2.79
C VAL A 90 6.51 11.97 -1.74
N THR A 91 5.21 12.04 -1.45
CA THR A 91 4.55 11.10 -0.54
C THR A 91 4.48 9.67 -1.12
N LYS A 92 4.13 9.50 -2.39
CA LYS A 92 4.00 8.18 -3.04
C LYS A 92 5.34 7.46 -3.17
N PHE A 93 6.37 8.16 -3.65
CA PHE A 93 7.66 7.57 -3.98
C PHE A 93 8.74 7.72 -2.90
N GLY A 94 8.50 8.56 -1.90
CA GLY A 94 9.44 8.82 -0.81
C GLY A 94 10.63 9.68 -1.23
N ARG A 95 11.42 10.06 -0.23
CA ARG A 95 12.69 10.78 -0.33
C ARG A 95 13.63 10.24 0.75
N ILE A 96 14.15 9.04 0.50
CA ILE A 96 14.97 8.28 1.46
C ILE A 96 16.26 9.02 1.82
N GLU A 97 16.76 9.89 0.93
CA GLU A 97 17.88 10.79 1.22
C GLU A 97 17.58 11.81 2.35
N ASN A 98 16.30 12.13 2.56
CA ASN A 98 15.76 12.95 3.64
C ASN A 98 14.90 12.10 4.62
N LEU A 99 15.17 10.79 4.74
CA LEU A 99 14.47 9.85 5.61
C LEU A 99 12.95 9.67 5.39
N MET A 100 12.38 10.20 4.31
CA MET A 100 10.94 10.08 4.02
C MET A 100 10.62 8.77 3.28
N PRO A 101 9.82 7.85 3.86
CA PRO A 101 9.52 6.56 3.23
C PRO A 101 8.51 6.67 2.07
N PRO A 102 8.50 5.71 1.12
CA PRO A 102 7.49 5.62 0.06
C PRO A 102 6.18 5.05 0.59
N TRP A 103 5.09 5.82 0.51
CA TRP A 103 3.77 5.34 0.99
C TRP A 103 3.00 4.48 -0.01
N ARG A 104 3.47 4.32 -1.26
CA ARG A 104 2.82 3.52 -2.33
C ARG A 104 2.55 2.05 -2.02
N ASN A 105 3.17 1.49 -0.99
CA ASN A 105 2.97 0.10 -0.56
C ASN A 105 1.88 -0.04 0.53
N SER A 106 1.60 1.04 1.27
CA SER A 106 0.77 1.03 2.48
C SER A 106 -0.51 1.86 2.34
N LEU A 107 -0.51 2.85 1.43
CA LEU A 107 -1.63 3.76 1.16
C LEU A 107 -2.01 3.70 -0.33
N SER A 108 -3.33 3.72 -0.61
CA SER A 108 -3.84 3.89 -1.97
C SER A 108 -3.58 5.30 -2.48
N ASP A 109 -3.63 5.48 -3.81
CA ASP A 109 -3.50 6.81 -4.42
C ASP A 109 -4.56 7.80 -3.93
N GLU A 110 -5.76 7.35 -3.56
CA GLU A 110 -6.76 8.24 -2.97
C GLU A 110 -6.38 8.65 -1.54
N GLN A 111 -5.86 7.73 -0.72
CA GLN A 111 -5.40 8.02 0.64
C GLN A 111 -4.17 8.95 0.64
N ILE A 112 -3.26 8.80 -0.33
CA ILE A 112 -2.12 9.71 -0.52
C ILE A 112 -2.63 11.12 -0.89
N TRP A 113 -3.63 11.23 -1.77
CA TRP A 113 -4.26 12.53 -2.07
C TRP A 113 -4.96 13.15 -0.86
N GLN A 114 -5.69 12.35 -0.07
CA GLN A 114 -6.28 12.82 1.19
C GLN A 114 -5.20 13.35 2.16
N ALA A 115 -4.07 12.64 2.29
CA ALA A 115 -2.96 13.04 3.15
C ALA A 115 -2.23 14.30 2.68
N VAL A 116 -2.05 14.47 1.36
CA VAL A 116 -1.50 15.72 0.77
C VAL A 116 -2.38 16.92 1.08
N TYR A 117 -3.71 16.79 0.93
CA TYR A 117 -4.63 17.88 1.22
C TYR A 117 -4.88 18.09 2.73
N TYR A 118 -4.71 17.07 3.57
CA TYR A 118 -4.64 17.24 5.03
C TYR A 118 -3.41 18.05 5.43
N ALA A 119 -2.22 17.68 4.93
CA ALA A 119 -1.00 18.43 5.16
C ALA A 119 -1.10 19.88 4.65
N TRP A 120 -1.70 20.08 3.47
CA TRP A 120 -2.02 21.42 2.93
C TRP A 120 -2.95 22.22 3.85
N ASN A 121 -3.87 21.58 4.58
CA ASN A 121 -4.74 22.32 5.49
C ASN A 121 -4.04 22.87 6.73
N LEU A 122 -2.83 22.41 7.06
CA LEU A 122 -2.14 22.82 8.29
C LEU A 122 -1.67 24.30 8.25
N HIS A 123 -1.50 24.90 7.06
CA HIS A 123 -1.26 26.34 6.90
C HIS A 123 -2.55 27.18 6.69
N THR A 124 -3.74 26.57 6.76
CA THR A 124 -5.03 27.23 6.43
C THR A 124 -6.04 27.15 7.56
N ASP A 125 -6.83 28.22 7.76
CA ASP A 125 -7.96 28.20 8.69
C ASP A 125 -9.31 28.51 8.02
N GLU A 126 -10.39 27.98 8.59
CA GLU A 126 -11.76 28.13 8.09
C GLU A 126 -12.16 29.59 7.90
N LYS A 127 -11.79 30.47 8.84
CA LYS A 127 -12.17 31.88 8.82
C LYS A 127 -11.41 32.62 7.73
N GLN A 128 -10.12 32.35 7.53
CA GLN A 128 -9.35 32.90 6.41
C GLN A 128 -9.94 32.45 5.07
N VAL A 129 -10.27 31.16 4.92
CA VAL A 129 -10.88 30.66 3.67
C VAL A 129 -12.28 31.24 3.45
N ALA A 130 -13.07 31.47 4.50
CA ALA A 130 -14.36 32.16 4.41
C ALA A 130 -14.24 33.67 4.05
N GLU A 131 -13.18 34.34 4.53
CA GLU A 131 -12.84 35.72 4.12
C GLU A 131 -12.46 35.76 2.64
N GLY A 132 -11.67 34.79 2.17
CA GLY A 132 -11.37 34.56 0.76
C GLY A 132 -12.61 34.31 -0.09
N ALA A 133 -13.55 33.48 0.39
CA ALA A 133 -14.83 33.21 -0.25
C ALA A 133 -15.65 34.50 -0.42
N ALA A 134 -15.73 35.34 0.62
CA ALA A 134 -16.46 36.60 0.57
C ALA A 134 -15.85 37.59 -0.43
N LEU A 135 -14.52 37.66 -0.54
CA LEU A 135 -13.83 38.49 -1.53
C LEU A 135 -14.01 37.97 -2.97
N TYR A 136 -13.92 36.65 -3.16
CA TYR A 136 -14.21 35.99 -4.44
C TYR A 136 -15.65 36.24 -4.90
N ALA A 137 -16.63 36.13 -3.99
CA ALA A 137 -18.04 36.38 -4.30
C ALA A 137 -18.30 37.83 -4.76
N GLN A 138 -17.59 38.80 -4.17
CA GLN A 138 -17.69 40.22 -4.54
C GLN A 138 -17.00 40.56 -5.87
N SER A 139 -15.96 39.83 -6.27
CA SER A 139 -15.00 40.29 -7.29
C SER A 139 -14.77 39.33 -8.47
N CYS A 140 -15.03 38.03 -8.30
CA CYS A 140 -14.62 36.99 -9.24
C CYS A 140 -15.81 36.12 -9.71
N GLN A 141 -16.76 35.84 -8.82
CA GLN A 141 -17.91 34.94 -9.06
C GLN A 141 -18.76 35.33 -10.28
N ALA A 142 -18.89 36.62 -10.60
CA ALA A 142 -19.66 37.10 -11.75
C ALA A 142 -19.16 36.49 -13.09
N CYS A 143 -17.84 36.31 -13.23
CA CYS A 143 -17.22 35.70 -14.41
C CYS A 143 -16.93 34.21 -14.19
N HIS A 144 -16.33 33.86 -13.05
CA HIS A 144 -15.83 32.51 -12.79
C HIS A 144 -16.87 31.52 -12.24
N GLY A 145 -18.08 32.00 -11.92
CA GLY A 145 -19.15 31.17 -11.35
C GLY A 145 -18.95 30.87 -9.86
N GLU A 146 -20.00 30.37 -9.22
CA GLU A 146 -19.99 30.03 -7.79
C GLU A 146 -19.06 28.84 -7.49
N GLY A 147 -19.05 27.84 -8.38
CA GLY A 147 -18.17 26.67 -8.31
C GLY A 147 -16.82 26.82 -9.02
N GLY A 148 -16.41 28.04 -9.39
CA GLY A 148 -15.09 28.31 -10.00
C GLY A 148 -14.89 27.82 -11.44
N ARG A 149 -15.95 27.40 -12.15
CA ARG A 149 -15.85 26.69 -13.45
C ARG A 149 -15.67 27.59 -14.67
N GLY A 150 -15.73 28.91 -14.52
CA GLY A 150 -15.79 29.84 -15.66
C GLY A 150 -17.20 29.96 -16.26
N ASP A 151 -18.25 29.63 -15.50
CA ASP A 151 -19.66 29.56 -15.92
C ASP A 151 -20.56 30.64 -15.28
N GLY A 152 -19.96 31.74 -14.81
CA GLY A 152 -20.70 32.88 -14.23
C GLY A 152 -21.57 33.64 -15.25
N PRO A 153 -22.52 34.46 -14.79
CA PRO A 153 -23.43 35.22 -15.67
C PRO A 153 -22.73 36.17 -16.65
N ASP A 154 -21.54 36.67 -16.30
CA ASP A 154 -20.70 37.55 -17.12
C ASP A 154 -19.50 36.81 -17.76
N ALA A 155 -19.56 35.47 -17.84
CA ALA A 155 -18.45 34.64 -18.31
C ALA A 155 -18.03 34.93 -19.76
N GLY A 156 -16.72 35.17 -19.94
CA GLY A 156 -16.08 35.24 -21.24
C GLY A 156 -15.68 33.87 -21.80
N THR A 157 -15.40 33.79 -23.10
CA THR A 157 -14.93 32.55 -23.73
C THR A 157 -13.53 32.18 -23.26
N GLY A 158 -13.34 30.97 -22.71
CA GLY A 158 -12.02 30.42 -22.39
C GLY A 158 -11.50 30.76 -20.99
N LEU A 159 -12.39 31.14 -20.06
CA LEU A 159 -12.05 31.21 -18.64
C LEU A 159 -11.56 29.84 -18.11
N PRO A 160 -10.66 29.81 -17.12
CA PRO A 160 -10.25 28.56 -16.47
C PRO A 160 -11.36 28.03 -15.57
N ASP A 161 -11.52 26.70 -15.60
CA ASP A 161 -12.21 25.94 -14.55
C ASP A 161 -11.21 25.66 -13.42
N PHE A 162 -11.49 26.16 -12.21
CA PHE A 162 -10.70 25.95 -11.00
C PHE A 162 -11.05 24.67 -10.25
N SER A 163 -12.14 23.98 -10.63
CA SER A 163 -12.49 22.64 -10.14
C SER A 163 -11.85 21.50 -10.98
N ALA A 164 -11.26 21.84 -12.13
CA ALA A 164 -10.58 20.91 -13.03
C ALA A 164 -9.27 20.36 -12.42
N GLN A 165 -9.37 19.23 -11.72
CA GLN A 165 -8.25 18.62 -10.99
C GLN A 165 -7.08 18.20 -11.89
N ASP A 166 -7.35 17.75 -13.12
CA ASP A 166 -6.34 17.39 -14.14
C ASP A 166 -5.39 18.55 -14.49
N ARG A 167 -5.81 19.78 -14.19
CA ARG A 167 -5.03 21.00 -14.40
C ARG A 167 -4.54 21.60 -13.08
N MET A 168 -5.40 21.68 -12.07
CA MET A 168 -5.13 22.45 -10.85
C MET A 168 -4.16 21.79 -9.88
N VAL A 169 -4.05 20.45 -9.85
CA VAL A 169 -3.04 19.78 -9.00
C VAL A 169 -1.60 20.05 -9.46
N PHE A 170 -1.41 20.49 -10.70
CA PHE A 170 -0.11 20.85 -11.30
C PHE A 170 0.17 22.37 -11.31
N ILE A 171 -0.55 23.15 -10.51
CA ILE A 171 -0.37 24.61 -10.39
C ILE A 171 -0.16 24.95 -8.91
N SER A 172 0.86 25.74 -8.59
CA SER A 172 1.18 26.21 -7.23
C SER A 172 0.42 27.50 -6.88
N GLN A 173 0.44 27.93 -5.62
CA GLN A 173 -0.20 29.20 -5.23
C GLN A 173 0.53 30.40 -5.84
N ALA A 174 1.85 30.33 -5.96
CA ALA A 174 2.68 31.31 -6.67
C ALA A 174 2.24 31.49 -8.13
N GLU A 175 2.03 30.40 -8.86
CA GLU A 175 1.62 30.43 -10.27
C GLU A 175 0.17 30.92 -10.45
N LEU A 176 -0.74 30.59 -9.52
CA LEU A 176 -2.09 31.20 -9.51
C LEU A 176 -2.02 32.71 -9.23
N ALA A 177 -1.22 33.14 -8.26
CA ALA A 177 -1.03 34.56 -7.93
C ALA A 177 -0.45 35.36 -9.11
N ARG A 178 0.53 34.79 -9.81
CA ARG A 178 1.12 35.39 -11.03
C ARG A 178 0.08 35.51 -12.14
N ARG A 179 -0.63 34.42 -12.46
CA ARG A 179 -1.69 34.42 -13.50
C ARG A 179 -2.82 35.39 -13.17
N TRP A 180 -3.22 35.50 -11.91
CA TRP A 180 -4.20 36.49 -11.46
C TRP A 180 -3.70 37.91 -11.73
N GLY A 181 -2.50 38.26 -11.25
CA GLY A 181 -1.92 39.60 -11.45
C GLY A 181 -1.71 39.99 -12.92
N GLU A 182 -1.48 39.02 -13.80
CA GLU A 182 -1.40 39.23 -15.26
C GLU A 182 -2.76 39.37 -15.95
N SER A 183 -3.78 38.65 -15.48
CA SER A 183 -5.11 38.61 -16.14
C SER A 183 -6.05 39.72 -15.65
N HIS A 184 -5.97 40.07 -14.37
CA HIS A 184 -6.91 40.94 -13.66
C HIS A 184 -6.17 41.90 -12.69
N PRO A 185 -5.24 42.75 -13.18
CA PRO A 185 -4.37 43.58 -12.34
C PRO A 185 -5.09 44.61 -11.45
N GLU A 186 -6.36 44.92 -11.75
CA GLU A 186 -7.23 45.80 -10.96
C GLU A 186 -7.95 45.06 -9.82
N PHE A 187 -8.23 43.77 -9.97
CA PHE A 187 -8.98 42.99 -8.99
C PHE A 187 -8.08 42.56 -7.84
N GLY A 188 -8.39 43.03 -6.64
CA GLY A 188 -7.56 42.85 -5.45
C GLY A 188 -6.35 43.78 -5.35
N ALA A 189 -6.20 44.76 -6.25
CA ALA A 189 -5.09 45.72 -6.24
C ALA A 189 -4.94 46.47 -4.90
N ASN A 190 -6.05 46.73 -4.20
CA ASN A 190 -6.08 47.40 -2.90
C ASN A 190 -6.12 46.43 -1.69
N TRP A 191 -6.21 45.12 -1.91
CA TRP A 191 -6.18 44.11 -0.84
C TRP A 191 -4.75 43.89 -0.34
N SER A 192 -4.64 43.56 0.96
CA SER A 192 -3.42 43.08 1.61
C SER A 192 -2.94 41.75 1.03
N THR A 193 -1.71 41.37 1.38
CA THR A 193 -1.14 40.07 0.99
C THR A 193 -1.97 38.90 1.51
N ASP A 194 -2.54 39.01 2.71
CA ASP A 194 -3.23 37.91 3.38
C ASP A 194 -4.69 37.76 2.92
N GLU A 195 -5.35 38.85 2.55
CA GLU A 195 -6.61 38.82 1.77
C GLU A 195 -6.42 38.16 0.39
N ARG A 196 -5.31 38.44 -0.30
CA ARG A 196 -5.01 37.78 -1.59
C ARG A 196 -4.70 36.29 -1.42
N ARG A 197 -3.97 35.91 -0.37
CA ARG A 197 -3.74 34.51 -0.01
C ARG A 197 -5.05 33.79 0.32
N ALA A 198 -5.92 34.43 1.11
CA ALA A 198 -7.24 33.90 1.45
C ALA A 198 -8.07 33.55 0.20
N VAL A 199 -8.11 34.44 -0.80
CA VAL A 199 -8.78 34.19 -2.09
C VAL A 199 -8.14 33.02 -2.85
N LEU A 200 -6.82 32.86 -2.80
CA LEU A 200 -6.11 31.76 -3.46
C LEU A 200 -6.29 30.40 -2.76
N GLU A 201 -6.39 30.37 -1.43
CA GLU A 201 -6.76 29.15 -0.68
C GLU A 201 -8.23 28.80 -0.88
N PHE A 202 -9.13 29.79 -0.98
CA PHE A 202 -10.52 29.55 -1.38
C PHE A 202 -10.61 28.95 -2.80
N ILE A 203 -9.88 29.51 -3.77
CA ILE A 203 -9.80 28.96 -5.14
C ILE A 203 -9.19 27.54 -5.14
N ARG A 204 -8.21 27.25 -4.27
CA ARG A 204 -7.68 25.89 -4.08
C ARG A 204 -8.77 24.93 -3.58
N GLY A 205 -9.68 25.41 -2.72
CA GLY A 205 -10.84 24.70 -2.20
C GLY A 205 -11.85 24.20 -3.24
N PHE A 206 -11.75 24.59 -4.52
CA PHE A 206 -12.54 23.95 -5.59
C PHE A 206 -12.03 22.55 -5.97
N THR A 207 -10.82 22.14 -5.55
CA THR A 207 -10.24 20.82 -5.89
C THR A 207 -10.31 19.78 -4.77
N TYR A 208 -10.63 20.16 -3.54
CA TYR A 208 -10.63 19.26 -2.38
C TYR A 208 -11.64 19.74 -1.33
N ARG A 209 -12.06 18.86 -0.43
CA ARG A 209 -12.83 19.23 0.77
C ARG A 209 -11.87 19.43 1.95
N PRO A 210 -11.83 20.63 2.58
CA PRO A 210 -10.96 20.88 3.73
C PRO A 210 -11.45 20.18 5.00
N ILE A 211 -10.60 20.09 6.02
CA ILE A 211 -10.87 19.37 7.28
C ILE A 211 -12.15 19.81 8.01
N TRP A 212 -12.56 21.08 7.89
CA TRP A 212 -13.78 21.64 8.49
C TRP A 212 -15.05 21.47 7.62
N ASN A 213 -14.94 20.88 6.42
CA ASN A 213 -16.06 20.58 5.53
C ASN A 213 -16.03 19.10 5.13
N PRO A 214 -16.34 18.17 6.05
CA PRO A 214 -16.32 16.74 5.77
C PRO A 214 -17.29 16.36 4.63
N LEU A 215 -17.15 15.15 4.10
CA LEU A 215 -18.14 14.61 3.17
C LEU A 215 -19.36 14.16 3.97
N GLU A 216 -20.45 14.90 3.88
CA GLU A 216 -21.75 14.43 4.37
C GLU A 216 -22.21 13.21 3.56
N VAL A 217 -22.58 12.16 4.27
CA VAL A 217 -23.41 11.06 3.76
C VAL A 217 -24.79 11.18 4.38
N SER A 218 -25.83 10.72 3.69
CA SER A 218 -27.21 10.82 4.17
C SER A 218 -28.04 9.64 3.69
N GLY A 219 -29.02 9.22 4.49
CA GLY A 219 -29.97 8.16 4.18
C GLY A 219 -30.81 7.80 5.42
N PRO A 220 -31.74 6.83 5.31
CA PRO A 220 -32.60 6.42 6.43
C PRO A 220 -31.91 5.48 7.43
N GLY A 221 -30.67 5.06 7.19
CA GLY A 221 -29.98 4.06 7.98
C GLY A 221 -29.50 4.56 9.35
N ALA A 222 -29.56 3.69 10.34
CA ALA A 222 -28.96 3.87 11.66
C ALA A 222 -28.11 2.66 12.08
N ILE A 223 -26.99 2.88 12.76
CA ILE A 223 -26.18 1.84 13.40
C ILE A 223 -26.15 2.14 14.90
N SER A 224 -26.78 1.29 15.69
CA SER A 224 -26.68 1.32 17.14
C SER A 224 -25.79 0.19 17.65
N GLY A 225 -25.26 0.32 18.85
CA GLY A 225 -24.44 -0.75 19.41
C GLY A 225 -24.05 -0.55 20.86
N ARG A 226 -23.23 -1.48 21.36
CA ARG A 226 -22.64 -1.39 22.70
C ARG A 226 -21.13 -1.59 22.64
N LEU A 227 -20.40 -0.68 23.27
CA LEU A 227 -19.00 -0.84 23.62
C LEU A 227 -18.90 -1.69 24.89
N MET A 228 -18.16 -2.80 24.83
CA MET A 228 -18.14 -3.83 25.88
C MET A 228 -16.70 -4.19 26.23
N GLN A 229 -16.40 -4.25 27.54
CA GLN A 229 -15.18 -4.86 28.06
C GLN A 229 -15.25 -6.38 27.80
N GLY A 230 -14.34 -6.89 26.98
CA GLY A 230 -14.26 -8.31 26.61
C GLY A 230 -13.37 -9.15 27.52
N THR A 231 -12.56 -8.52 28.38
CA THR A 231 -11.80 -9.21 29.42
C THR A 231 -12.66 -9.41 30.68
N GLU A 232 -12.80 -10.64 31.16
CA GLU A 232 -13.73 -11.02 32.26
C GLU A 232 -13.49 -10.23 33.57
N ASP A 233 -12.23 -10.07 33.99
CA ASP A 233 -11.79 -9.23 35.12
C ASP A 233 -11.31 -7.83 34.68
N GLY A 234 -11.82 -7.31 33.55
CA GLY A 234 -11.43 -6.01 33.03
C GLY A 234 -12.03 -4.84 33.83
N PRO A 235 -11.39 -3.66 33.85
CA PRO A 235 -11.98 -2.44 34.40
C PRO A 235 -13.22 -2.02 33.59
N ALA A 236 -14.07 -1.22 34.23
CA ALA A 236 -15.08 -0.44 33.50
C ALA A 236 -14.38 0.49 32.50
N LEU A 237 -15.00 0.67 31.33
CA LEU A 237 -14.40 1.44 30.25
C LEU A 237 -14.52 2.94 30.49
N GLU A 238 -13.44 3.67 30.21
CA GLU A 238 -13.38 5.14 30.31
C GLU A 238 -13.46 5.82 28.93
N GLN A 239 -13.60 5.04 27.84
CA GLN A 239 -13.91 5.54 26.49
C GLN A 239 -15.19 6.37 26.49
N SER A 240 -15.07 7.65 26.13
CA SER A 240 -16.19 8.57 25.95
C SER A 240 -16.81 8.54 24.54
N GLU A 241 -16.10 8.00 23.54
CA GLU A 241 -16.44 8.13 22.12
C GLU A 241 -16.06 6.88 21.30
N VAL A 242 -16.80 6.66 20.21
CA VAL A 242 -16.54 5.68 19.15
C VAL A 242 -16.61 6.37 17.79
N ALA A 243 -15.84 5.90 16.81
CA ALA A 243 -15.86 6.42 15.45
C ALA A 243 -16.53 5.42 14.50
N LEU A 244 -17.36 5.91 13.57
CA LEU A 244 -17.92 5.14 12.46
C LEU A 244 -17.25 5.56 11.17
N ASN A 245 -16.43 4.68 10.61
CA ASN A 245 -15.86 4.84 9.28
C ASN A 245 -16.86 4.35 8.23
N VAL A 246 -17.27 5.27 7.35
CA VAL A 246 -18.18 5.01 6.23
C VAL A 246 -17.35 4.90 4.95
N PHE A 247 -17.38 3.74 4.31
CA PHE A 247 -16.69 3.44 3.07
C PHE A 247 -17.70 3.32 1.91
N GLN A 248 -17.22 3.56 0.69
CA GLN A 248 -17.88 3.10 -0.53
C GLN A 248 -16.86 2.34 -1.37
N GLN A 249 -17.21 1.11 -1.74
CA GLN A 249 -16.27 0.11 -2.27
C GLN A 249 -15.08 -0.06 -1.30
N ALA A 250 -13.87 0.32 -1.71
CA ALA A 250 -12.66 0.27 -0.87
C ALA A 250 -12.21 1.65 -0.34
N ASN A 251 -12.91 2.73 -0.68
CA ASN A 251 -12.50 4.09 -0.34
C ASN A 251 -13.28 4.59 0.88
N LEU A 252 -12.56 5.15 1.86
CA LEU A 252 -13.19 5.89 2.94
C LEU A 252 -13.89 7.14 2.37
N LEU A 253 -15.09 7.45 2.88
CA LEU A 253 -15.88 8.61 2.49
C LEU A 253 -15.93 9.65 3.60
N THR A 254 -16.27 9.21 4.81
CA THR A 254 -16.43 10.07 5.98
C THR A 254 -16.22 9.25 7.26
N THR A 255 -15.86 9.93 8.34
CA THR A 255 -15.79 9.35 9.68
C THR A 255 -16.74 10.16 10.56
N GLN A 256 -17.78 9.52 11.08
CA GLN A 256 -18.64 10.11 12.10
C GLN A 256 -18.11 9.74 13.49
N VAL A 257 -18.39 10.54 14.51
CA VAL A 257 -18.06 10.26 15.92
C VAL A 257 -19.33 10.33 16.74
N ALA A 258 -19.54 9.34 17.61
CA ALA A 258 -20.66 9.29 18.55
C ALA A 258 -20.13 9.10 19.98
N SER A 259 -20.77 9.79 20.93
CA SER A 259 -20.50 9.58 22.35
C SER A 259 -20.96 8.19 22.80
N VAL A 260 -20.25 7.62 23.78
CA VAL A 260 -20.63 6.39 24.46
C VAL A 260 -21.34 6.74 25.77
N GLU A 261 -22.57 6.24 25.91
CA GLU A 261 -23.38 6.44 27.11
C GLU A 261 -22.88 5.61 28.30
N ALA A 262 -23.33 5.96 29.51
CA ALA A 262 -22.86 5.35 30.76
C ALA A 262 -23.19 3.84 30.92
N ASP A 263 -23.98 3.25 30.02
CA ASP A 263 -24.21 1.80 29.94
C ASP A 263 -23.42 1.12 28.80
N GLY A 264 -22.59 1.87 28.07
CA GLY A 264 -21.82 1.45 26.92
C GLY A 264 -22.54 1.60 25.58
N SER A 265 -23.79 2.07 25.53
CA SER A 265 -24.51 2.25 24.26
C SER A 265 -23.99 3.43 23.42
N PHE A 266 -24.10 3.31 22.09
CA PHE A 266 -23.81 4.36 21.11
C PHE A 266 -24.75 4.23 19.90
N GLU A 267 -24.93 5.31 19.14
CA GLU A 267 -25.79 5.34 17.96
C GLU A 267 -25.27 6.32 16.89
N PHE A 268 -25.40 5.93 15.63
CA PHE A 268 -25.09 6.72 14.44
C PHE A 268 -26.32 6.76 13.53
N GLU A 269 -26.77 7.94 13.13
CA GLU A 269 -27.93 8.15 12.26
C GLU A 269 -27.54 8.66 10.86
N ASN A 270 -28.53 8.83 9.98
CA ASN A 270 -28.41 9.47 8.67
C ASN A 270 -27.47 8.73 7.71
N LEU A 271 -27.47 7.39 7.74
CA LEU A 271 -26.54 6.56 6.98
C LEU A 271 -27.15 6.12 5.63
N PRO A 272 -26.36 6.09 4.54
CA PRO A 272 -26.83 5.63 3.24
C PRO A 272 -27.08 4.11 3.25
N VAL A 273 -28.22 3.69 2.69
CA VAL A 273 -28.62 2.27 2.64
C VAL A 273 -28.38 1.61 1.27
N ASP A 274 -27.99 2.39 0.26
CA ASP A 274 -27.74 1.94 -1.10
C ASP A 274 -26.59 0.93 -1.21
N GLU A 275 -26.52 0.19 -2.32
CA GLU A 275 -25.49 -0.82 -2.54
C GLU A 275 -24.07 -0.24 -2.60
N GLY A 276 -23.11 -1.00 -2.05
CA GLY A 276 -21.69 -0.69 -2.11
C GLY A 276 -21.17 0.25 -1.01
N TYR A 277 -22.02 0.66 -0.07
CA TYR A 277 -21.59 1.29 1.18
C TYR A 277 -21.28 0.25 2.25
N TYR A 278 -20.18 0.45 2.98
CA TYR A 278 -19.72 -0.42 4.06
C TYR A 278 -19.35 0.41 5.29
N PHE A 279 -19.54 -0.17 6.46
CA PHE A 279 -19.51 0.54 7.73
C PHE A 279 -18.65 -0.22 8.74
N LEU A 280 -17.78 0.50 9.45
CA LEU A 280 -16.91 -0.06 10.48
C LEU A 280 -16.91 0.87 11.70
N VAL A 281 -17.46 0.41 12.83
CA VAL A 281 -17.34 1.11 14.10
C VAL A 281 -16.00 0.74 14.73
N GLU A 282 -15.28 1.71 15.27
CA GLU A 282 -13.98 1.49 15.89
C GLU A 282 -13.73 2.37 17.13
N THR A 283 -12.74 1.97 17.93
CA THR A 283 -12.21 2.75 19.04
C THR A 283 -10.77 2.34 19.35
N GLU A 284 -10.09 3.12 20.18
CA GLU A 284 -8.74 2.82 20.68
C GLU A 284 -8.82 2.46 22.17
N HIS A 285 -8.19 1.36 22.58
CA HIS A 285 -8.01 1.01 23.99
C HIS A 285 -6.58 0.51 24.24
N SER A 286 -5.88 1.10 25.19
CA SER A 286 -4.48 0.77 25.51
C SER A 286 -3.55 0.74 24.29
N ASN A 287 -3.68 1.75 23.41
CA ASN A 287 -2.98 1.90 22.13
C ASN A 287 -3.22 0.75 21.12
N VAL A 288 -4.30 -0.02 21.29
CA VAL A 288 -4.78 -1.01 20.31
C VAL A 288 -6.09 -0.53 19.70
N ARG A 289 -6.17 -0.55 18.37
CA ARG A 289 -7.42 -0.27 17.62
C ARG A 289 -8.31 -1.52 17.64
N TYR A 290 -9.57 -1.35 18.02
CA TYR A 290 -10.60 -2.39 17.98
C TYR A 290 -11.70 -1.97 17.01
N THR A 291 -12.26 -2.92 16.27
CA THR A 291 -13.29 -2.66 15.26
C THR A 291 -14.47 -3.61 15.42
N SER A 292 -15.65 -3.21 14.94
CA SER A 292 -16.78 -4.09 14.69
C SER A 292 -16.45 -5.08 13.56
N PRO A 293 -17.32 -6.08 13.30
CA PRO A 293 -17.43 -6.66 11.97
C PRO A 293 -17.72 -5.57 10.93
N ILE A 294 -17.47 -5.84 9.65
CA ILE A 294 -17.95 -4.98 8.56
C ILE A 294 -19.49 -5.07 8.54
N LEU A 295 -20.15 -3.92 8.62
CA LEU A 295 -21.62 -3.79 8.58
C LEU A 295 -22.03 -3.22 7.20
N ALA A 296 -23.20 -3.60 6.71
CA ALA A 296 -23.78 -3.09 5.46
C ALA A 296 -25.31 -3.18 5.48
N PHE A 297 -25.97 -2.16 4.97
CA PHE A 297 -27.43 -2.09 4.83
C PHE A 297 -27.96 -2.80 3.57
N SER A 298 -27.07 -3.30 2.73
CA SER A 298 -27.37 -3.91 1.42
C SER A 298 -26.18 -4.77 0.96
N GLY A 299 -26.40 -5.68 0.01
CA GLY A 299 -25.42 -6.68 -0.41
C GLY A 299 -26.07 -8.04 -0.74
N PRO A 300 -25.28 -9.04 -1.19
CA PRO A 300 -25.82 -10.26 -1.81
C PRO A 300 -26.58 -11.21 -0.87
N ASP A 301 -26.41 -11.10 0.46
CA ASP A 301 -27.24 -11.83 1.44
C ASP A 301 -28.66 -11.26 1.57
N PHE A 302 -28.89 -10.03 1.10
CA PHE A 302 -30.21 -9.41 1.00
C PHE A 302 -30.80 -9.72 -0.38
N THR A 303 -31.74 -10.67 -0.44
CA THR A 303 -32.40 -11.06 -1.69
C THR A 303 -33.14 -9.88 -2.33
N GLU A 304 -33.09 -9.79 -3.67
CA GLU A 304 -33.79 -8.78 -4.48
C GLU A 304 -35.23 -8.49 -4.01
N ASP A 305 -35.67 -7.25 -4.20
CA ASP A 305 -36.94 -6.66 -3.70
C ASP A 305 -36.94 -6.27 -2.21
N ARG A 306 -35.77 -6.20 -1.56
CA ARG A 306 -35.59 -5.64 -0.21
C ARG A 306 -34.34 -4.77 -0.07
N THR A 307 -34.52 -3.52 0.35
CA THR A 307 -33.51 -2.84 1.17
C THR A 307 -33.27 -3.65 2.45
N GLY A 308 -32.06 -3.59 3.00
CA GLY A 308 -31.81 -4.14 4.33
C GLY A 308 -32.58 -3.40 5.43
N PRO A 309 -32.48 -3.84 6.69
CA PRO A 309 -33.14 -3.15 7.79
C PRO A 309 -32.60 -1.72 7.91
N GLU A 310 -33.47 -0.74 8.10
CA GLU A 310 -33.05 0.67 8.31
C GLU A 310 -32.27 0.86 9.64
N SER A 311 -32.20 -0.17 10.49
CA SER A 311 -31.30 -0.20 11.64
C SER A 311 -30.45 -1.49 11.68
N ILE A 312 -29.19 -1.35 12.09
CA ILE A 312 -28.26 -2.45 12.38
C ILE A 312 -27.78 -2.32 13.84
N GLU A 313 -27.86 -3.41 14.60
CA GLU A 313 -27.24 -3.51 15.93
C GLU A 313 -25.84 -4.13 15.84
N THR A 314 -24.89 -3.63 16.63
CA THR A 314 -23.53 -4.20 16.72
C THR A 314 -22.99 -4.24 18.15
N THR A 315 -21.89 -4.94 18.37
CA THR A 315 -21.17 -4.96 19.67
C THR A 315 -19.68 -4.85 19.42
N LEU A 316 -19.07 -3.82 20.01
CA LEU A 316 -17.64 -3.54 19.90
C LEU A 316 -16.94 -4.02 21.17
N HIS A 317 -16.19 -5.11 21.06
CA HIS A 317 -15.41 -5.63 22.18
C HIS A 317 -13.99 -5.03 22.18
N VAL A 318 -13.67 -4.29 23.24
CA VAL A 318 -12.28 -3.94 23.58
C VAL A 318 -11.76 -4.90 24.64
N PHE A 319 -10.45 -5.10 24.69
CA PHE A 319 -9.83 -6.04 25.63
C PHE A 319 -8.63 -5.39 26.31
N GLU A 320 -8.42 -5.76 27.57
CA GLU A 320 -7.17 -5.44 28.25
C GLU A 320 -5.97 -6.09 27.55
N THR A 321 -4.79 -5.50 27.68
CA THR A 321 -3.57 -6.06 27.08
C THR A 321 -2.89 -7.09 27.99
N THR A 322 -1.97 -7.87 27.40
CA THR A 322 -1.05 -8.79 28.09
C THR A 322 0.24 -8.97 27.29
N THR A 323 1.36 -9.21 27.98
CA THR A 323 2.63 -9.63 27.38
C THR A 323 2.92 -11.12 27.60
N ASP A 324 1.95 -11.89 28.14
CA ASP A 324 2.07 -13.35 28.25
C ASP A 324 1.65 -14.03 26.94
N ALA A 325 2.63 -14.67 26.29
CA ALA A 325 2.44 -15.41 25.05
C ALA A 325 1.76 -16.78 25.24
N SER A 326 1.49 -17.24 26.47
CA SER A 326 0.94 -18.58 26.74
C SER A 326 -0.41 -18.87 26.07
N GLY A 327 -1.20 -17.83 25.75
CA GLY A 327 -2.46 -17.96 25.03
C GLY A 327 -2.33 -18.11 23.51
N LEU A 328 -1.15 -17.89 22.93
CA LEU A 328 -0.91 -17.89 21.48
C LEU A 328 -0.81 -19.30 20.92
N HIS A 329 -1.55 -19.56 19.85
CA HIS A 329 -1.59 -20.84 19.16
C HIS A 329 -1.97 -20.64 17.68
N VAL A 330 -1.74 -21.65 16.86
CA VAL A 330 -2.20 -21.69 15.47
C VAL A 330 -3.42 -22.60 15.40
N THR A 331 -4.61 -22.04 15.17
CA THR A 331 -5.83 -22.84 14.99
C THR A 331 -5.80 -23.61 13.68
N ARG A 332 -5.09 -23.10 12.67
CA ARG A 332 -4.88 -23.77 11.38
C ARG A 332 -3.65 -23.25 10.67
N ALA A 333 -2.81 -24.14 10.17
CA ALA A 333 -1.79 -23.85 9.17
C ALA A 333 -2.13 -24.60 7.88
N ASN A 334 -2.08 -23.93 6.73
CA ASN A 334 -2.15 -24.59 5.43
C ASN A 334 -0.83 -24.31 4.69
N TRP A 335 -0.04 -25.35 4.46
CA TRP A 335 1.22 -25.28 3.73
C TRP A 335 1.05 -25.93 2.36
N ILE A 336 1.45 -25.22 1.32
CA ILE A 336 1.40 -25.68 -0.07
C ILE A 336 2.82 -25.64 -0.62
N ILE A 337 3.29 -26.77 -1.14
CA ILE A 337 4.62 -26.93 -1.73
C ILE A 337 4.45 -27.33 -3.19
N GLU A 338 4.83 -26.42 -4.09
CA GLU A 338 4.94 -26.68 -5.53
C GLU A 338 6.39 -26.88 -5.96
N HIS A 339 6.54 -27.39 -7.19
CA HIS A 339 7.83 -27.73 -7.80
C HIS A 339 8.05 -26.91 -9.07
N GLU A 340 9.17 -26.21 -9.13
CA GLU A 340 9.77 -25.61 -10.33
C GLU A 340 11.17 -26.22 -10.56
N PRO A 341 11.75 -26.14 -11.77
CA PRO A 341 13.07 -26.70 -12.05
C PRO A 341 14.18 -26.08 -11.17
N GLY A 342 14.69 -26.84 -10.19
CA GLY A 342 15.71 -26.39 -9.25
C GLY A 342 15.21 -25.60 -8.03
N SER A 343 13.90 -25.43 -7.84
CA SER A 343 13.34 -24.73 -6.69
C SER A 343 11.99 -25.30 -6.25
N LEU A 344 11.77 -25.35 -4.94
CA LEU A 344 10.43 -25.45 -4.38
C LEU A 344 9.83 -24.04 -4.30
N LEU A 345 8.54 -23.92 -4.54
CA LEU A 345 7.75 -22.73 -4.21
C LEU A 345 6.86 -23.10 -3.02
N ILE A 346 7.00 -22.38 -1.91
CA ILE A 346 6.32 -22.68 -0.67
C ILE A 346 5.42 -21.52 -0.29
N GLY A 347 4.13 -21.80 -0.10
CA GLY A 347 3.15 -20.88 0.48
C GLY A 347 2.66 -21.40 1.82
N GLN A 348 2.69 -20.57 2.86
CA GLN A 348 2.26 -20.93 4.22
C GLN A 348 1.22 -19.93 4.73
N LEU A 349 -0.02 -20.39 4.86
CA LEU A 349 -1.14 -19.63 5.41
C LEU A 349 -1.39 -20.03 6.87
N TYR A 350 -1.00 -19.17 7.79
CA TYR A 350 -1.20 -19.34 9.23
C TYR A 350 -2.44 -18.59 9.71
N THR A 351 -3.27 -19.26 10.51
CA THR A 351 -4.41 -18.68 11.25
C THR A 351 -4.09 -18.76 12.74
N PHE A 352 -3.70 -17.64 13.34
CA PHE A 352 -3.33 -17.53 14.76
C PHE A 352 -4.56 -17.17 15.61
N GLY A 353 -4.62 -17.75 16.81
CA GLY A 353 -5.59 -17.39 17.84
C GLY A 353 -4.93 -17.05 19.16
N ASN A 354 -5.71 -16.42 20.04
CA ASN A 354 -5.29 -16.06 21.40
C ASN A 354 -6.39 -16.46 22.40
N ARG A 355 -6.05 -17.34 23.36
CA ARG A 355 -6.96 -17.88 24.38
C ARG A 355 -6.95 -17.14 25.71
N SER A 356 -6.13 -16.09 25.87
CA SER A 356 -5.90 -15.44 27.17
C SER A 356 -7.00 -14.47 27.65
N GLY A 357 -8.01 -14.19 26.82
CA GLY A 357 -9.05 -13.18 27.12
C GLY A 357 -8.53 -11.73 27.17
N ARG A 358 -7.28 -11.51 26.76
CA ARG A 358 -6.57 -10.22 26.74
C ARG A 358 -5.80 -10.09 25.43
N THR A 359 -5.74 -8.92 24.83
CA THR A 359 -4.98 -8.71 23.59
C THR A 359 -3.48 -8.88 23.86
N PHE A 360 -2.85 -9.79 23.14
CA PHE A 360 -1.41 -9.98 23.25
C PHE A 360 -0.68 -8.85 22.52
N VAL A 361 0.18 -8.15 23.26
CA VAL A 361 1.10 -7.12 22.79
C VAL A 361 2.50 -7.47 23.28
N SER A 362 3.53 -7.05 22.54
CA SER A 362 4.91 -7.28 22.97
C SER A 362 5.42 -6.11 23.80
N SER A 363 6.21 -6.39 24.83
CA SER A 363 7.13 -5.39 25.39
C SER A 363 8.22 -5.06 24.37
N SER A 364 8.91 -3.93 24.55
CA SER A 364 10.06 -3.54 23.72
C SER A 364 11.07 -4.69 23.57
N SER A 365 11.49 -4.98 22.35
CA SER A 365 12.37 -6.11 22.05
C SER A 365 13.84 -5.69 22.00
N ASP A 366 14.76 -6.53 22.48
CA ASP A 366 16.21 -6.35 22.21
C ASP A 366 16.57 -6.63 20.73
N LEU A 367 15.62 -7.10 19.91
CA LEU A 367 15.84 -7.48 18.52
C LEU A 367 15.66 -6.33 17.52
N PHE A 368 14.75 -5.40 17.83
CA PHE A 368 14.30 -4.31 16.95
C PHE A 368 13.88 -3.08 17.78
N ASP A 369 13.85 -1.92 17.13
CA ASP A 369 13.27 -0.67 17.62
C ASP A 369 11.76 -0.73 17.88
N VAL A 370 11.06 -1.68 17.26
CA VAL A 370 9.62 -1.91 17.39
C VAL A 370 9.29 -3.19 18.19
N PRO A 371 8.13 -3.24 18.89
CA PRO A 371 7.63 -4.47 19.49
C PRO A 371 7.33 -5.52 18.42
N VAL A 372 7.62 -6.80 18.71
CA VAL A 372 7.33 -7.94 17.81
C VAL A 372 6.51 -9.01 18.52
N THR A 373 5.39 -9.41 17.93
CA THR A 373 4.34 -10.21 18.57
C THR A 373 4.34 -11.67 18.13
N LEU A 374 4.41 -11.92 16.81
CA LEU A 374 4.46 -13.26 16.22
C LEU A 374 5.81 -13.51 15.56
N ALA A 375 6.24 -14.77 15.55
CA ALA A 375 7.48 -15.22 14.93
C ALA A 375 7.25 -16.46 14.07
N ILE A 376 7.61 -16.38 12.79
CA ILE A 376 7.52 -17.44 11.79
C ILE A 376 8.94 -17.77 11.29
N PRO A 377 9.57 -18.82 11.83
CA PRO A 377 10.85 -19.32 11.32
C PRO A 377 10.71 -19.92 9.93
N LEU A 378 11.55 -19.46 9.01
CA LEU A 378 11.69 -19.95 7.65
C LEU A 378 12.83 -20.98 7.60
N PRO A 379 12.79 -21.98 6.70
CA PRO A 379 13.89 -22.92 6.53
C PRO A 379 15.18 -22.25 6.03
N ASP A 380 16.31 -22.90 6.30
CA ASP A 380 17.61 -22.46 5.78
C ASP A 380 17.59 -22.29 4.26
N ASN A 381 18.16 -21.17 3.79
CA ASN A 381 18.19 -20.75 2.38
C ASN A 381 16.83 -20.35 1.76
N ALA A 382 15.82 -19.99 2.57
CA ALA A 382 14.64 -19.27 2.07
C ALA A 382 15.03 -17.97 1.33
N GLN A 383 14.50 -17.80 0.13
CA GLN A 383 14.73 -16.67 -0.80
C GLN A 383 13.39 -16.16 -1.34
N GLU A 384 13.36 -14.95 -1.91
CA GLU A 384 12.13 -14.32 -2.45
C GLU A 384 10.96 -14.38 -1.43
N VAL A 385 11.23 -13.92 -0.20
CA VAL A 385 10.23 -13.93 0.88
C VAL A 385 9.24 -12.79 0.70
N GLU A 386 7.98 -13.13 0.53
CA GLU A 386 6.85 -12.23 0.30
C GLU A 386 5.73 -12.48 1.32
N MET A 387 4.96 -11.44 1.64
CA MET A 387 3.73 -11.55 2.44
C MET A 387 2.58 -10.84 1.72
N GLN A 388 1.35 -11.32 1.93
CA GLN A 388 0.16 -10.75 1.25
C GLN A 388 -0.31 -9.41 1.84
N ASP A 389 -0.02 -9.15 3.12
CA ASP A 389 -0.60 -8.06 3.92
C ASP A 389 0.47 -7.13 4.54
N GLY A 390 1.50 -6.79 3.75
CA GLY A 390 2.51 -5.77 4.06
C GLY A 390 3.94 -6.18 3.72
N SER A 391 4.84 -5.20 3.60
CA SER A 391 6.27 -5.42 3.28
C SER A 391 7.14 -5.68 4.52
N VAL A 392 8.33 -6.27 4.32
CA VAL A 392 9.41 -6.20 5.33
C VAL A 392 9.81 -4.74 5.52
N GLY A 393 9.84 -4.27 6.77
CA GLY A 393 10.09 -2.87 7.15
C GLY A 393 8.85 -2.14 7.64
N GLU A 394 7.66 -2.54 7.20
CA GLU A 394 6.37 -1.96 7.62
C GLU A 394 5.84 -2.70 8.88
N ALA A 395 4.80 -3.53 8.74
CA ALA A 395 4.30 -4.38 9.83
C ALA A 395 5.15 -5.64 10.08
N TYR A 396 6.13 -5.92 9.21
CA TYR A 396 7.00 -7.10 9.32
C TYR A 396 8.47 -6.74 9.54
N ARG A 397 9.21 -7.63 10.21
CA ARG A 397 10.67 -7.57 10.36
C ARG A 397 11.28 -8.93 10.04
N LEU A 398 12.40 -9.00 9.32
CA LEU A 398 13.08 -10.25 8.98
C LEU A 398 14.50 -10.27 9.57
N ARG A 399 14.83 -11.27 10.39
CA ARG A 399 16.15 -11.41 11.02
C ARG A 399 16.50 -12.88 11.21
N GLN A 400 17.68 -13.30 10.74
CA GLN A 400 18.20 -14.67 10.91
C GLN A 400 17.21 -15.77 10.46
N GLN A 401 16.57 -15.58 9.29
CA GLN A 401 15.50 -16.43 8.76
C GLN A 401 14.27 -16.61 9.68
N VAL A 402 14.01 -15.65 10.58
CA VAL A 402 12.73 -15.54 11.29
C VAL A 402 12.03 -14.26 10.84
N LEU A 403 10.82 -14.43 10.30
CA LEU A 403 9.89 -13.34 10.00
C LEU A 403 9.09 -13.03 11.26
N TYR A 404 9.02 -11.76 11.64
CA TYR A 404 8.29 -11.27 12.80
C TYR A 404 7.17 -10.32 12.36
N ASP A 405 6.00 -10.43 12.97
CA ASP A 405 4.91 -9.43 12.89
C ASP A 405 5.01 -8.46 14.07
N THR A 406 4.63 -7.21 13.89
CA THR A 406 4.56 -6.19 14.96
C THR A 406 3.14 -5.99 15.51
N ARG A 407 2.11 -6.47 14.81
CA ARG A 407 0.70 -6.20 15.12
C ARG A 407 0.19 -6.95 16.37
N PRO A 408 -0.65 -6.33 17.22
CA PRO A 408 -1.32 -7.01 18.34
C PRO A 408 -2.12 -8.23 17.90
N VAL A 409 -2.22 -9.24 18.78
CA VAL A 409 -3.03 -10.44 18.56
C VAL A 409 -4.22 -10.44 19.52
N LEU A 410 -5.36 -9.98 19.01
CA LEU A 410 -6.62 -9.87 19.75
C LEU A 410 -7.11 -11.26 20.23
N PRO A 411 -7.96 -11.36 21.28
CA PRO A 411 -8.54 -12.64 21.69
C PRO A 411 -9.42 -13.30 20.62
N GLY A 412 -9.49 -14.63 20.68
CA GLY A 412 -10.37 -15.45 19.84
C GLY A 412 -9.64 -16.37 18.85
N PRO A 413 -10.39 -17.26 18.17
CA PRO A 413 -9.85 -18.17 17.17
C PRO A 413 -9.67 -17.46 15.82
N GLY A 414 -8.45 -17.41 15.30
CA GLY A 414 -8.19 -16.79 13.99
C GLY A 414 -8.15 -15.26 13.97
N SER A 415 -7.99 -14.63 15.14
CA SER A 415 -7.79 -13.19 15.33
C SER A 415 -6.69 -12.54 14.47
N ARG A 416 -5.72 -13.32 13.96
CA ARG A 416 -4.66 -12.85 13.07
C ARG A 416 -4.35 -13.91 12.02
N GLN A 417 -4.29 -13.50 10.75
CA GLN A 417 -3.98 -14.39 9.63
C GLN A 417 -2.77 -13.86 8.85
N ILE A 418 -1.81 -14.73 8.55
CA ILE A 418 -0.57 -14.38 7.85
C ILE A 418 -0.38 -15.34 6.69
N PHE A 419 -0.18 -14.82 5.47
CA PHE A 419 0.33 -15.59 4.34
C PHE A 419 1.77 -15.20 4.07
N VAL A 420 2.66 -16.20 4.02
CA VAL A 420 4.06 -16.04 3.62
C VAL A 420 4.33 -16.93 2.40
N ARG A 421 5.00 -16.39 1.37
CA ARG A 421 5.50 -17.14 0.22
C ARG A 421 7.02 -17.01 0.14
N TYR A 422 7.70 -18.08 -0.25
CA TYR A 422 9.15 -18.07 -0.49
C TYR A 422 9.60 -19.23 -1.39
N ARG A 423 10.80 -19.10 -1.93
CA ARG A 423 11.52 -20.15 -2.66
C ARG A 423 12.50 -20.89 -1.77
N LEU A 424 12.64 -22.20 -1.97
CA LEU A 424 13.78 -22.99 -1.50
C LEU A 424 14.50 -23.62 -2.70
N PRO A 425 15.68 -23.10 -3.11
CA PRO A 425 16.45 -23.68 -4.18
C PRO A 425 17.11 -24.99 -3.76
N PHE A 426 17.27 -25.92 -4.71
CA PHE A 426 17.94 -27.20 -4.49
C PHE A 426 18.86 -27.55 -5.68
N ALA A 427 19.96 -28.26 -5.40
CA ALA A 427 21.02 -28.54 -6.38
C ALA A 427 20.93 -29.94 -7.02
N GLU A 428 20.16 -30.85 -6.44
CA GLU A 428 20.01 -32.25 -6.85
C GLU A 428 18.51 -32.57 -7.06
N GLU A 429 18.18 -33.77 -7.53
CA GLU A 429 16.79 -34.25 -7.64
C GLU A 429 16.18 -34.61 -6.26
N SER A 430 16.67 -34.00 -5.18
CA SER A 430 16.19 -34.20 -3.81
C SER A 430 16.33 -32.95 -2.93
N ALA A 431 15.49 -32.85 -1.90
CA ALA A 431 15.55 -31.80 -0.89
C ALA A 431 15.23 -32.39 0.50
N GLN A 432 15.83 -31.83 1.55
CA GLN A 432 15.51 -32.12 2.95
C GLN A 432 15.24 -30.80 3.66
N ILE A 433 14.07 -30.69 4.28
CA ILE A 433 13.54 -29.45 4.86
C ILE A 433 13.09 -29.73 6.28
N SER A 434 13.43 -28.85 7.22
CA SER A 434 12.93 -28.89 8.58
C SER A 434 12.20 -27.58 8.87
N PHE A 435 10.88 -27.65 9.03
CA PHE A 435 10.04 -26.51 9.40
C PHE A 435 9.88 -26.52 10.93
N PHE A 436 10.42 -25.51 11.61
CA PHE A 436 10.23 -25.38 13.06
C PHE A 436 8.84 -24.80 13.35
N VAL A 437 8.06 -25.46 14.21
CA VAL A 437 6.71 -25.01 14.59
C VAL A 437 6.76 -24.40 16.01
N PRO A 438 6.83 -23.07 16.16
CA PRO A 438 6.99 -22.44 17.47
C PRO A 438 5.72 -22.48 18.34
N TYR A 439 4.52 -22.46 17.73
CA TYR A 439 3.24 -22.42 18.44
C TYR A 439 2.52 -23.77 18.39
N GLU A 440 1.72 -24.08 19.41
CA GLU A 440 0.83 -25.24 19.38
C GLU A 440 -0.12 -25.11 18.18
N THR A 441 -0.12 -26.11 17.29
CA THR A 441 -0.85 -26.07 16.02
C THR A 441 -1.94 -27.11 16.03
N GLU A 442 -3.21 -26.68 16.12
CA GLU A 442 -4.37 -27.57 16.20
C GLU A 442 -4.55 -28.40 14.92
N LEU A 443 -4.30 -27.79 13.77
CA LEU A 443 -4.46 -28.40 12.45
C LEU A 443 -3.43 -27.87 11.46
N LEU A 444 -2.37 -28.63 11.20
CA LEU A 444 -1.54 -28.46 10.02
C LEU A 444 -2.16 -29.27 8.87
N ASN A 445 -2.49 -28.60 7.78
CA ASN A 445 -2.72 -29.20 6.47
C ASN A 445 -1.48 -28.97 5.60
N LEU A 446 -0.89 -30.04 5.06
CA LEU A 446 0.24 -29.97 4.13
C LEU A 446 -0.18 -30.57 2.79
N LEU A 447 -0.02 -29.79 1.73
CA LEU A 447 -0.21 -30.19 0.33
C LEU A 447 1.15 -30.15 -0.39
N VAL A 448 1.56 -31.26 -0.99
CA VAL A 448 2.76 -31.33 -1.85
C VAL A 448 2.34 -31.73 -3.25
N ALA A 449 2.70 -30.94 -4.26
CA ALA A 449 2.37 -31.20 -5.65
C ALA A 449 2.99 -32.51 -6.13
N ASP A 450 2.24 -33.34 -6.86
CA ASP A 450 2.69 -34.67 -7.25
C ASP A 450 3.54 -34.64 -8.53
N LEU A 451 4.53 -35.53 -8.61
CA LEU A 451 5.31 -35.83 -9.83
C LEU A 451 5.44 -37.35 -9.99
N PRO A 452 5.61 -37.89 -11.21
CA PRO A 452 5.55 -39.33 -11.47
C PRO A 452 6.57 -40.20 -10.72
N GLU A 453 7.72 -39.63 -10.33
CA GLU A 453 8.82 -40.34 -9.64
C GLU A 453 9.09 -39.78 -8.23
N LEU A 454 8.17 -38.97 -7.69
CA LEU A 454 8.37 -38.26 -6.41
C LEU A 454 8.16 -39.19 -5.21
N ASP A 455 9.22 -39.41 -4.44
CA ASP A 455 9.19 -40.04 -3.12
C ASP A 455 9.11 -38.97 -2.02
N ILE A 456 8.31 -39.22 -0.97
CA ILE A 456 8.02 -38.24 0.09
C ILE A 456 8.05 -38.91 1.47
N ASP A 457 9.13 -38.69 2.21
CA ASP A 457 9.22 -38.99 3.64
C ASP A 457 8.74 -37.77 4.46
N LEU A 458 7.53 -37.82 5.02
CA LEU A 458 7.09 -36.85 6.02
C LEU A 458 7.25 -37.42 7.44
N THR A 459 7.94 -36.68 8.32
CA THR A 459 7.96 -36.96 9.77
C THR A 459 7.46 -35.75 10.56
N VAL A 460 6.54 -36.01 11.49
CA VAL A 460 6.01 -35.03 12.44
C VAL A 460 6.37 -35.53 13.83
N GLU A 461 7.12 -34.73 14.59
CA GLU A 461 7.64 -35.11 15.93
C GLU A 461 8.56 -36.36 15.92
N GLY A 462 9.17 -36.64 14.76
CA GLY A 462 9.98 -37.84 14.54
C GLY A 462 9.17 -39.11 14.24
N VAL A 463 7.84 -39.01 14.15
CA VAL A 463 6.95 -40.10 13.74
C VAL A 463 6.62 -39.97 12.24
N PRO A 464 6.89 -41.00 11.40
CA PRO A 464 6.49 -41.01 10.00
C PRO A 464 4.98 -40.84 9.80
N ARG A 465 4.57 -40.17 8.73
CA ARG A 465 3.16 -39.88 8.42
C ARG A 465 2.83 -40.28 6.97
N GLU A 466 1.96 -41.28 6.84
CA GLU A 466 1.31 -41.62 5.57
C GLU A 466 0.41 -40.47 5.09
N PRO A 467 0.24 -40.27 3.77
CA PRO A 467 -0.69 -39.28 3.24
C PRO A 467 -2.14 -39.61 3.62
N ALA A 468 -2.90 -38.58 3.98
CA ALA A 468 -4.33 -38.66 4.26
C ALA A 468 -5.16 -38.80 2.97
N GLY A 469 -4.65 -38.30 1.84
CA GLY A 469 -5.33 -38.41 0.54
C GLY A 469 -4.54 -37.83 -0.63
N GLN A 470 -5.25 -37.67 -1.75
CA GLN A 470 -4.82 -36.94 -2.93
C GLN A 470 -5.95 -36.03 -3.41
N GLU A 471 -5.62 -34.80 -3.82
CA GLU A 471 -6.57 -33.76 -4.20
C GLU A 471 -6.08 -33.05 -5.47
N THR A 472 -6.97 -32.76 -6.42
CA THR A 472 -6.62 -32.04 -7.66
C THR A 472 -7.06 -30.59 -7.58
N ILE A 473 -6.12 -29.67 -7.47
CA ILE A 473 -6.36 -28.23 -7.38
C ILE A 473 -5.85 -27.57 -8.67
N GLN A 474 -6.74 -26.88 -9.39
CA GLN A 474 -6.43 -26.20 -10.67
C GLN A 474 -5.74 -27.08 -11.74
N GLY A 475 -5.96 -28.39 -11.69
CA GLY A 475 -5.36 -29.38 -12.61
C GLY A 475 -4.03 -29.99 -12.11
N ILE A 476 -3.46 -29.47 -11.03
CA ILE A 476 -2.30 -30.05 -10.35
C ILE A 476 -2.81 -31.05 -9.31
N LEU A 477 -2.29 -32.28 -9.36
CA LEU A 477 -2.50 -33.28 -8.30
C LEU A 477 -1.60 -32.93 -7.11
N PHE A 478 -2.13 -32.99 -5.90
CA PHE A 478 -1.38 -32.86 -4.65
C PHE A 478 -1.60 -34.12 -3.80
N ARG A 479 -0.55 -34.58 -3.10
CA ARG A 479 -0.71 -35.46 -1.93
C ARG A 479 -0.99 -34.59 -0.70
N SER A 480 -1.95 -35.01 0.13
CA SER A 480 -2.37 -34.26 1.31
C SER A 480 -2.08 -35.00 2.62
N TRP A 481 -1.66 -34.25 3.63
CA TRP A 481 -1.51 -34.69 5.02
C TRP A 481 -2.25 -33.71 5.94
N SER A 482 -2.83 -34.21 7.03
CA SER A 482 -3.54 -33.37 8.00
C SER A 482 -3.37 -33.89 9.43
N GLY A 483 -3.16 -33.00 10.40
CA GLY A 483 -3.11 -33.34 11.83
C GLY A 483 -2.51 -32.24 12.71
N PRO A 484 -2.56 -32.40 14.05
CA PRO A 484 -1.96 -31.45 14.99
C PRO A 484 -0.42 -31.57 15.02
N VAL A 485 0.24 -30.50 15.47
CA VAL A 485 1.69 -30.47 15.74
C VAL A 485 1.93 -29.68 17.03
N SER A 486 2.66 -30.25 17.99
CA SER A 486 2.97 -29.54 19.24
C SER A 486 4.06 -28.48 19.08
N SER A 487 3.99 -27.45 19.93
CA SER A 487 4.95 -26.36 20.03
C SER A 487 6.39 -26.85 20.22
N GLY A 488 7.33 -26.18 19.55
CA GLY A 488 8.77 -26.44 19.64
C GLY A 488 9.21 -27.70 18.89
N ARG A 489 8.38 -28.25 18.00
CA ARG A 489 8.67 -29.47 17.25
C ARG A 489 8.95 -29.17 15.77
N PRO A 490 9.92 -29.87 15.15
CA PRO A 490 10.11 -29.80 13.71
C PRO A 490 9.14 -30.73 12.97
N VAL A 491 8.61 -30.24 11.85
CA VAL A 491 8.06 -31.05 10.76
C VAL A 491 9.18 -31.22 9.75
N ASN A 492 9.67 -32.45 9.54
CA ASN A 492 10.73 -32.71 8.58
C ASN A 492 10.16 -33.41 7.35
N LEU A 493 10.49 -32.87 6.18
CA LEU A 493 10.06 -33.34 4.87
C LEU A 493 11.30 -33.65 4.04
N ALA A 494 11.45 -34.89 3.59
CA ALA A 494 12.44 -35.25 2.58
C ALA A 494 11.75 -35.66 1.28
N LEU A 495 12.20 -35.08 0.18
CA LEU A 495 11.64 -35.21 -1.17
C LEU A 495 12.72 -35.75 -2.10
N ARG A 496 12.39 -36.69 -2.99
CA ARG A 496 13.33 -37.28 -3.96
C ARG A 496 12.60 -37.52 -5.28
N GLY A 497 13.26 -37.35 -6.43
CA GLY A 497 12.58 -37.27 -7.73
C GLY A 497 12.04 -35.87 -8.02
N LEU A 498 12.73 -34.83 -7.53
CA LEU A 498 12.46 -33.43 -7.85
C LEU A 498 13.02 -33.04 -9.23
N ILE A 499 12.40 -32.06 -9.88
CA ILE A 499 12.88 -31.53 -11.17
C ILE A 499 14.15 -30.70 -10.93
N ALA A 500 15.33 -31.22 -11.33
CA ALA A 500 16.60 -30.50 -11.20
C ALA A 500 16.62 -29.16 -11.99
N ALA A 501 17.57 -28.28 -11.65
CA ALA A 501 17.73 -26.98 -12.31
C ALA A 501 17.96 -27.14 -13.82
N GLY A 502 17.06 -26.57 -14.64
CA GLY A 502 17.07 -26.72 -16.10
C GLY A 502 16.44 -28.01 -16.64
N GLY A 503 15.84 -28.84 -15.78
CA GLY A 503 15.02 -29.99 -16.20
C GLY A 503 13.64 -29.56 -16.74
N THR A 504 13.04 -30.40 -17.58
CA THR A 504 11.67 -30.21 -18.07
C THR A 504 10.66 -30.72 -17.04
N ASP A 505 9.58 -29.98 -16.82
CA ASP A 505 8.45 -30.46 -16.01
C ASP A 505 7.76 -31.65 -16.72
N PRO A 506 7.61 -32.83 -16.08
CA PRO A 506 6.93 -33.98 -16.67
C PRO A 506 5.39 -33.87 -16.64
N ARG A 507 4.83 -32.85 -15.99
CA ARG A 507 3.39 -32.56 -16.00
C ARG A 507 3.00 -31.95 -17.37
N PRO A 508 1.78 -32.19 -17.88
CA PRO A 508 1.38 -31.68 -19.19
C PRO A 508 1.43 -30.14 -19.23
N ASP A 509 1.75 -29.58 -20.41
CA ASP A 509 1.92 -28.13 -20.61
C ASP A 509 0.79 -27.32 -19.96
N ARG A 510 1.17 -26.50 -18.97
CA ARG A 510 0.27 -25.56 -18.32
C ARG A 510 0.00 -24.41 -19.30
N ASP A 511 -1.27 -24.10 -19.58
CA ASP A 511 -1.62 -22.80 -20.15
C ASP A 511 -1.05 -21.71 -19.22
N PRO A 512 -0.27 -20.73 -19.72
CA PRO A 512 0.45 -19.79 -18.88
C PRO A 512 -0.50 -18.77 -18.24
N GLN A 513 -1.15 -19.17 -17.14
CA GLN A 513 -1.92 -18.26 -16.31
C GLN A 513 -0.99 -17.29 -15.57
N PRO A 514 -1.34 -16.00 -15.47
CA PRO A 514 -0.59 -15.06 -14.65
C PRO A 514 -0.60 -15.54 -13.19
N SER A 515 0.53 -15.33 -12.49
CA SER A 515 0.71 -15.69 -11.08
C SER A 515 -0.41 -15.11 -10.22
N ARG A 516 -1.36 -15.96 -9.82
CA ARG A 516 -2.59 -15.54 -9.16
C ARG A 516 -2.54 -15.84 -7.68
N GLU A 517 -3.02 -14.91 -6.88
CA GLU A 517 -3.09 -15.01 -5.42
C GLU A 517 -3.93 -16.22 -5.01
N LEU A 518 -3.52 -16.90 -3.94
CA LEU A 518 -4.35 -17.93 -3.34
C LEU A 518 -5.61 -17.28 -2.75
N PRO A 519 -6.82 -17.71 -3.14
CA PRO A 519 -8.06 -17.17 -2.57
C PRO A 519 -8.20 -17.64 -1.12
N VAL A 520 -7.74 -16.82 -0.19
CA VAL A 520 -8.16 -16.90 1.21
C VAL A 520 -9.68 -16.74 1.24
N SER A 521 -10.37 -17.63 1.96
CA SER A 521 -11.82 -17.63 2.04
C SER A 521 -12.33 -16.44 2.86
N THR A 522 -12.57 -15.30 2.20
CA THR A 522 -13.66 -14.40 2.60
C THR A 522 -14.99 -15.15 2.56
N PRO A 523 -16.02 -14.73 3.31
CA PRO A 523 -17.38 -15.25 3.13
C PRO A 523 -17.85 -15.07 1.68
N PRO A 524 -18.76 -15.93 1.18
CA PRO A 524 -18.99 -16.10 -0.25
C PRO A 524 -19.73 -14.94 -0.90
N LEU A 525 -19.09 -14.28 -1.87
CA LEU A 525 -19.78 -13.45 -2.86
C LEU A 525 -20.21 -14.36 -4.04
N ASP A 526 -21.51 -14.40 -4.37
CA ASP A 526 -22.06 -15.35 -5.35
C ASP A 526 -21.58 -15.10 -6.80
N VAL A 527 -21.37 -16.18 -7.54
CA VAL A 527 -20.59 -16.22 -8.79
C VAL A 527 -21.49 -15.96 -10.01
N ARG A 528 -22.14 -14.79 -10.05
CA ARG A 528 -23.17 -14.47 -11.07
C ARG A 528 -22.83 -13.38 -12.09
N ILE A 529 -21.62 -12.81 -12.09
CA ILE A 529 -21.18 -11.86 -13.14
C ILE A 529 -19.81 -12.22 -13.77
N PRO A 530 -19.78 -13.13 -14.77
CA PRO A 530 -18.61 -13.23 -15.66
C PRO A 530 -18.90 -13.22 -17.17
N PHE A 531 -20.15 -13.04 -17.62
CA PHE A 531 -20.49 -13.12 -19.07
C PHE A 531 -20.67 -11.79 -19.81
N ALA A 532 -20.79 -10.65 -19.12
CA ALA A 532 -20.86 -9.33 -19.76
C ALA A 532 -19.47 -8.69 -19.97
N PHE A 533 -18.63 -8.69 -18.93
CA PHE A 533 -17.34 -7.97 -18.94
C PHE A 533 -16.27 -8.60 -19.84
N GLY A 534 -16.23 -9.93 -19.97
CA GLY A 534 -15.20 -10.61 -20.77
C GLY A 534 -15.19 -10.18 -22.25
N GLY A 535 -16.37 -9.92 -22.84
CA GLY A 535 -16.47 -9.41 -24.21
C GLY A 535 -15.91 -8.00 -24.38
N VAL A 536 -16.18 -7.11 -23.41
CA VAL A 536 -15.70 -5.72 -23.44
C VAL A 536 -14.19 -5.65 -23.23
N VAL A 537 -13.65 -6.37 -22.24
CA VAL A 537 -12.20 -6.41 -21.96
C VAL A 537 -11.45 -7.01 -23.15
N THR A 538 -11.94 -8.09 -23.76
CA THR A 538 -11.31 -8.69 -24.95
C THR A 538 -11.35 -7.74 -26.15
N ALA A 539 -12.44 -7.01 -26.36
CA ALA A 539 -12.53 -6.00 -27.42
C ALA A 539 -11.58 -4.82 -27.20
N VAL A 540 -11.44 -4.33 -25.96
CA VAL A 540 -10.49 -3.28 -25.59
C VAL A 540 -9.04 -3.74 -25.74
N LEU A 541 -8.71 -4.96 -25.31
CA LEU A 541 -7.36 -5.52 -25.49
C LEU A 541 -7.00 -5.72 -26.97
N LEU A 542 -7.94 -6.21 -27.79
CA LEU A 542 -7.73 -6.32 -29.25
C LEU A 542 -7.59 -4.94 -29.91
N ALA A 543 -8.39 -3.95 -29.50
CA ALA A 543 -8.27 -2.57 -29.99
C ALA A 543 -6.93 -1.93 -29.60
N SER A 544 -6.50 -2.11 -28.34
CA SER A 544 -5.21 -1.62 -27.83
C SER A 544 -4.02 -2.32 -28.49
N PHE A 545 -4.09 -3.63 -28.76
CA PHE A 545 -3.05 -4.35 -29.50
C PHE A 545 -2.98 -3.90 -30.96
N LEU A 546 -4.13 -3.69 -31.62
CA LEU A 546 -4.18 -3.15 -32.98
C LEU A 546 -3.63 -1.71 -33.04
N LEU A 547 -3.98 -0.88 -32.05
CA LEU A 547 -3.41 0.47 -31.87
C LEU A 547 -1.91 0.44 -31.60
N PHE A 548 -1.41 -0.51 -30.81
CA PHE A 548 0.03 -0.69 -30.55
C PHE A 548 0.78 -1.02 -31.84
N VAL A 549 0.31 -2.02 -32.61
CA VAL A 549 0.93 -2.43 -33.88
C VAL A 549 0.85 -1.31 -34.94
N LEU A 550 -0.21 -0.50 -34.93
CA LEU A 550 -0.30 0.70 -35.79
C LEU A 550 0.65 1.82 -35.32
N ARG A 551 0.76 2.06 -34.00
CA ARG A 551 1.60 3.10 -33.40
C ARG A 551 3.10 2.78 -33.51
N GLU A 552 3.47 1.51 -33.48
CA GLU A 552 4.85 1.07 -33.71
C GLU A 552 5.26 1.21 -35.19
N ARG A 553 4.31 1.07 -36.13
CA ARG A 553 4.50 1.44 -37.55
C ARG A 553 4.53 2.94 -37.82
N THR A 554 4.11 3.78 -36.86
CA THR A 554 4.18 5.25 -36.95
C THR A 554 5.13 5.86 -35.92
N ARG A 555 6.08 5.09 -35.37
CA ARG A 555 7.23 5.68 -34.66
C ARG A 555 8.04 6.51 -35.64
N THR A 556 7.87 7.83 -35.60
CA THR A 556 8.67 8.79 -36.35
C THR A 556 10.16 8.59 -36.00
N PRO A 557 11.08 8.53 -36.96
CA PRO A 557 12.51 8.55 -36.64
C PRO A 557 12.85 9.82 -35.86
N GLN A 558 13.71 9.68 -34.84
CA GLN A 558 14.18 10.83 -34.06
C GLN A 558 14.87 11.84 -34.97
N SER A 559 14.66 13.14 -34.73
CA SER A 559 15.28 14.18 -35.53
C SER A 559 16.80 14.22 -35.30
N ALA A 560 17.57 14.71 -36.27
CA ALA A 560 19.00 14.93 -36.11
C ALA A 560 19.33 15.84 -34.90
N GLU A 561 18.42 16.78 -34.59
CA GLU A 561 18.47 17.65 -33.41
C GLU A 561 18.31 16.86 -32.10
N GLN A 562 17.31 15.98 -32.00
CA GLN A 562 17.13 15.09 -30.85
C GLN A 562 18.31 14.13 -30.65
N LEU A 563 18.87 13.59 -31.74
CA LEU A 563 20.06 12.75 -31.69
C LEU A 563 21.31 13.55 -31.26
N THR A 564 21.43 14.81 -31.66
CA THR A 564 22.51 15.71 -31.20
C THR A 564 22.40 15.99 -29.70
N ILE A 565 21.20 16.35 -29.22
CA ILE A 565 20.95 16.59 -27.78
C ILE A 565 21.26 15.34 -26.96
N ARG A 566 20.75 14.16 -27.35
CA ARG A 566 21.01 12.91 -26.63
C ARG A 566 22.50 12.53 -26.62
N ARG A 567 23.23 12.85 -27.70
CA ARG A 567 24.68 12.66 -27.78
C ARG A 567 25.44 13.57 -26.80
N GLU A 568 24.98 14.80 -26.59
CA GLU A 568 25.58 15.73 -25.62
C GLU A 568 25.25 15.32 -24.17
N GLU A 569 24.01 14.93 -23.86
CA GLU A 569 23.63 14.35 -22.56
C GLU A 569 24.52 13.15 -22.16
N LEU A 570 24.77 12.23 -23.10
CA LEU A 570 25.59 11.05 -22.86
C LEU A 570 27.08 11.38 -22.67
N LEU A 571 27.59 12.44 -23.29
CA LEU A 571 28.95 12.92 -23.08
C LEU A 571 29.11 13.53 -21.68
N ASP A 572 28.18 14.39 -21.27
CA ASP A 572 28.16 15.00 -19.92
C ASP A 572 27.95 13.96 -18.82
N SER A 573 27.12 12.93 -19.06
CA SER A 573 26.92 11.84 -18.11
C SER A 573 28.18 10.98 -17.95
N ILE A 574 28.89 10.67 -19.04
CA ILE A 574 30.17 9.96 -18.99
C ILE A 574 31.25 10.80 -18.28
N ALA A 575 31.29 12.12 -18.51
CA ALA A 575 32.20 13.02 -17.80
C ALA A 575 31.92 13.01 -16.29
N ARG A 576 30.65 13.11 -15.88
CA ARG A 576 30.24 13.07 -14.47
C ARG A 576 30.56 11.71 -13.81
N LEU A 577 30.46 10.59 -14.53
CA LEU A 577 30.94 9.29 -14.02
C LEU A 577 32.47 9.26 -13.84
N ASP A 578 33.23 9.90 -14.73
CA ASP A 578 34.69 10.01 -14.61
C ASP A 578 35.09 10.89 -13.41
N ASP A 579 34.36 11.99 -13.15
CA ASP A 579 34.56 12.85 -11.99
C ASP A 579 34.22 12.14 -10.66
N LEU A 580 33.06 11.46 -10.56
CA LEU A 580 32.66 10.71 -9.37
C LEU A 580 33.67 9.59 -9.03
N HIS A 581 34.23 8.93 -10.05
CA HIS A 581 35.29 7.94 -9.86
C HIS A 581 36.62 8.60 -9.43
N ALA A 582 36.96 9.78 -9.96
CA ALA A 582 38.14 10.54 -9.55
C ALA A 582 38.06 11.09 -8.11
N LEU A 583 36.84 11.35 -7.62
CA LEU A 583 36.55 11.70 -6.22
C LEU A 583 36.53 10.49 -5.27
N GLY A 584 36.42 9.26 -5.81
CA GLY A 584 36.29 8.02 -5.03
C GLY A 584 34.87 7.74 -4.53
N GLU A 585 33.87 8.48 -5.02
CA GLU A 585 32.44 8.31 -4.70
C GLU A 585 31.78 7.18 -5.51
N LEU A 586 32.46 6.68 -6.55
CA LEU A 586 32.07 5.54 -7.36
C LEU A 586 33.26 4.58 -7.48
N ASP A 587 33.03 3.28 -7.28
CA ASP A 587 34.10 2.28 -7.35
C ASP A 587 34.51 1.94 -8.79
N GLU A 588 35.75 1.46 -8.96
CA GLU A 588 36.36 1.12 -10.25
C GLU A 588 35.56 0.09 -11.07
N ARG A 589 34.77 -0.80 -10.43
CA ARG A 589 33.94 -1.78 -11.13
C ARG A 589 32.62 -1.16 -11.58
N ALA A 590 31.87 -0.51 -10.69
CA ALA A 590 30.62 0.17 -11.07
C ALA A 590 30.87 1.30 -12.09
N TRP A 591 31.99 2.02 -11.97
CA TRP A 591 32.45 2.99 -12.97
C TRP A 591 32.66 2.32 -14.34
N ARG A 592 33.43 1.22 -14.41
CA ARG A 592 33.65 0.49 -15.67
C ARG A 592 32.36 0.00 -16.29
N GLU A 593 31.47 -0.61 -15.50
CA GLU A 593 30.22 -1.20 -16.00
C GLU A 593 29.24 -0.12 -16.50
N LYS A 594 28.99 0.94 -15.71
CA LYS A 594 28.13 2.08 -16.11
C LYS A 594 28.69 2.82 -17.33
N ARG A 595 29.99 3.12 -17.33
CA ARG A 595 30.67 3.82 -18.45
C ARG A 595 30.72 2.97 -19.72
N ALA A 596 30.81 1.64 -19.61
CA ALA A 596 30.72 0.74 -20.76
C ALA A 596 29.28 0.61 -21.31
N ALA A 597 28.24 0.80 -20.49
CA ALA A 597 26.87 0.92 -20.96
C ALA A 597 26.67 2.23 -21.75
N GLN A 598 26.94 3.38 -21.13
CA GLN A 598 26.75 4.69 -21.78
C GLN A 598 27.61 4.88 -23.04
N LYS A 599 28.83 4.32 -23.09
CA LYS A 599 29.65 4.35 -24.31
C LYS A 599 29.11 3.51 -25.46
N ARG A 600 28.30 2.48 -25.20
CA ARG A 600 27.60 1.74 -26.27
C ARG A 600 26.45 2.58 -26.81
N GLU A 601 25.60 3.10 -25.93
CA GLU A 601 24.50 4.00 -26.31
C GLU A 601 25.00 5.24 -27.09
N LEU A 602 26.09 5.85 -26.65
CA LEU A 602 26.73 6.98 -27.35
C LEU A 602 27.22 6.63 -28.76
N ILE A 603 27.70 5.39 -28.97
CA ILE A 603 28.08 4.89 -30.30
C ILE A 603 26.84 4.68 -31.16
N ASP A 604 25.79 4.06 -30.62
CA ASP A 604 24.55 3.79 -31.36
C ASP A 604 23.83 5.10 -31.76
N VAL A 605 23.78 6.08 -30.86
CA VAL A 605 23.26 7.43 -31.12
C VAL A 605 24.12 8.15 -32.17
N ALA A 606 25.44 8.13 -32.05
CA ALA A 606 26.32 8.77 -33.04
C ALA A 606 26.25 8.09 -34.43
N LEU A 607 26.03 6.77 -34.49
CA LEU A 607 25.78 6.05 -35.73
C LEU A 607 24.43 6.45 -36.35
N ALA A 608 23.36 6.53 -35.55
CA ALA A 608 22.06 7.01 -36.00
C ALA A 608 22.12 8.47 -36.50
N GLU A 609 22.83 9.34 -35.78
CA GLU A 609 23.05 10.73 -36.17
C GLU A 609 23.83 10.84 -37.48
N SER A 610 24.92 10.06 -37.64
CA SER A 610 25.73 10.05 -38.86
C SER A 610 24.95 9.57 -40.09
N LYS A 611 24.00 8.64 -39.88
CA LYS A 611 23.09 8.17 -40.92
C LYS A 611 22.04 9.22 -41.26
N SER A 612 21.43 9.87 -40.26
CA SER A 612 20.47 10.96 -40.49
C SER A 612 21.10 12.15 -41.24
N ARG A 613 22.37 12.46 -40.98
CA ARG A 613 23.18 13.46 -41.71
C ARG A 613 23.65 13.01 -43.11
N ALA A 614 23.40 11.76 -43.52
CA ALA A 614 23.72 11.22 -44.84
C ALA A 614 22.45 10.99 -45.71
N ASP A 615 21.28 10.86 -45.07
CA ASP A 615 19.97 10.82 -45.70
C ASP A 615 19.32 12.24 -45.83
N THR A 616 20.11 13.33 -45.65
CA THR A 616 19.72 14.75 -45.78
C THR A 616 20.66 15.55 -46.68
#